data_AF-A0A3D2TJP3-F1
#
_entry.id   AF-A0A3D2TJP3-F1
#
_cell.length_a   1.000
_cell.length_b   1.000
_cell.length_c   1.000
_cell.angle_alpha   90.00
_cell.angle_beta   90.00
_cell.angle_gamma   90.00
#
_symmetry.space_group_name_H-M   'P 1'
#
loop_
_entity.id
_entity.type
_entity.pdbx_description
1 polymer ?
#
loop_
_entity_poly.entity_id
_entity_poly.type
_entity_poly.pdbx_seq_one_letter_code
_entity_poly.pdbx_strand_id
1 'polypeptide(L)'
;MLSIHRQPLFVRFQCVGPQIAQTMLTAVLAMVVVLSGLEQNTAVATEPLFTVPNLSANTDEIFLISTREVGTSVDSQRLQQGLRCHRFVGNSSGQTMWQKTDWRNLLVDPIADRTTVFYVHGNRVAPGKDLLDGLEVYRSLKLHGKTNGPVRFIIWSWPSTPIPRPFKDFRLKATLTHPVAWQFAWLLQQFPAKTKLSLVGYSYGARIVSGALHLLQGGQLGKLKMNTPSNEEPSQYRAALIAAAYDESWIEPGNYYGR
;
A
#
# COMPACT_ATOMS: atom_id res chain seq x y z
N MET A 1 -23.52 38.24 -8.00
CA MET A 1 -23.59 36.77 -8.10
C MET A 1 -22.44 36.30 -8.98
N LEU A 2 -21.30 35.95 -8.38
CA LEU A 2 -20.11 35.47 -9.10
C LEU A 2 -20.16 33.94 -9.15
N SER A 3 -20.42 33.41 -10.35
CA SER A 3 -20.37 31.98 -10.66
C SER A 3 -18.91 31.57 -10.86
N ILE A 4 -18.37 30.76 -9.95
CA ILE A 4 -17.03 30.18 -10.06
C ILE A 4 -17.15 28.86 -10.81
N HIS A 5 -16.74 28.83 -12.07
CA HIS A 5 -16.55 27.61 -12.83
C HIS A 5 -15.40 26.78 -12.23
N ARG A 6 -15.71 25.59 -11.71
CA ARG A 6 -14.73 24.56 -11.35
C ARG A 6 -14.28 23.84 -12.63
N GLN A 7 -12.98 23.85 -12.91
CA GLN A 7 -12.40 22.95 -13.91
C GLN A 7 -12.16 21.55 -13.30
N PRO A 8 -12.41 20.47 -14.06
CA PRO A 8 -12.12 19.11 -13.59
C PRO A 8 -10.62 18.82 -13.65
N LEU A 9 -10.08 18.29 -12.55
CA LEU A 9 -8.70 17.81 -12.44
C LEU A 9 -8.58 16.45 -13.16
N PHE A 10 -7.74 16.36 -14.19
CA PHE A 10 -7.50 15.12 -14.92
C PHE A 10 -6.54 14.20 -14.14
N VAL A 11 -7.02 13.03 -13.70
CA VAL A 11 -6.15 11.91 -13.29
C VAL A 11 -5.55 11.30 -14.55
N ARG A 12 -4.25 11.51 -14.76
CA ARG A 12 -3.52 10.96 -15.92
C ARG A 12 -3.11 9.52 -15.63
N PHE A 13 -3.88 8.55 -16.11
CA PHE A 13 -3.42 7.16 -16.21
C PHE A 13 -2.51 7.05 -17.43
N GLN A 14 -1.20 6.91 -17.22
CA GLN A 14 -0.28 6.58 -18.31
C GLN A 14 -0.21 5.07 -18.47
N CYS A 15 -0.70 4.55 -19.61
CA CYS A 15 -0.36 3.21 -20.06
C CYS A 15 1.16 3.15 -20.28
N VAL A 16 1.79 2.18 -19.62
CA VAL A 16 3.23 2.01 -19.65
C VAL A 16 3.61 1.25 -20.93
N GLY A 17 4.61 1.76 -21.67
CA GLY A 17 5.04 1.20 -22.96
C GLY A 17 5.58 -0.25 -22.88
N PRO A 18 5.67 -0.94 -24.04
CA PRO A 18 5.86 -2.40 -24.13
C PRO A 18 7.15 -2.93 -23.49
N GLN A 19 8.20 -2.11 -23.35
CA GLN A 19 9.44 -2.51 -22.70
C GLN A 19 9.36 -2.57 -21.16
N ILE A 20 8.50 -1.76 -20.53
CA ILE A 20 8.28 -1.82 -19.07
C ILE A 20 7.26 -2.91 -18.74
N ALA A 21 6.33 -3.20 -19.65
CA ALA A 21 5.43 -4.35 -19.55
C ALA A 21 6.22 -5.67 -19.50
N GLN A 22 7.32 -5.80 -20.26
CA GLN A 22 8.18 -6.97 -20.21
C GLN A 22 8.92 -7.14 -18.87
N THR A 23 9.46 -6.07 -18.27
CA THR A 23 10.15 -6.12 -16.96
C THR A 23 9.18 -6.39 -15.81
N MET A 24 7.96 -5.84 -15.88
CA MET A 24 6.88 -6.14 -14.93
C MET A 24 6.39 -7.58 -15.08
N LEU A 25 6.31 -8.10 -16.30
CA LEU A 25 5.87 -9.47 -16.57
C LEU A 25 6.88 -10.50 -16.05
N THR A 26 8.19 -10.25 -16.15
CA THR A 26 9.22 -11.11 -15.54
C THR A 26 9.18 -11.07 -14.01
N ALA A 27 8.95 -9.90 -13.40
CA ALA A 27 8.78 -9.79 -11.95
C ALA A 27 7.50 -10.51 -11.45
N VAL A 28 6.42 -10.46 -12.23
CA VAL A 28 5.16 -11.18 -11.94
C VAL A 28 5.30 -12.69 -12.15
N LEU A 29 6.01 -13.15 -13.19
CA LEU A 29 6.29 -14.58 -13.40
C LEU A 29 7.17 -15.16 -12.29
N ALA A 30 8.18 -14.42 -11.82
CA ALA A 30 8.99 -14.84 -10.68
C ALA A 30 8.14 -14.98 -9.39
N MET A 31 7.18 -14.09 -9.16
CA MET A 31 6.22 -14.22 -8.04
C MET A 31 5.30 -15.43 -8.16
N VAL A 32 4.84 -15.77 -9.37
CA VAL A 32 3.94 -16.92 -9.59
C VAL A 32 4.67 -18.24 -9.34
N VAL A 33 5.92 -18.37 -9.77
CA VAL A 33 6.72 -19.61 -9.59
C VAL A 33 7.06 -19.86 -8.12
N VAL A 34 7.33 -18.82 -7.32
CA VAL A 34 7.59 -18.97 -5.88
C VAL A 34 6.32 -19.31 -5.09
N LEU A 35 5.13 -18.95 -5.60
CA LEU A 35 3.85 -19.23 -4.94
C LEU A 35 3.19 -20.55 -5.40
N SER A 36 3.61 -21.13 -6.54
CA SER A 36 3.22 -22.46 -6.98
C SER A 36 4.29 -23.48 -6.59
N GLY A 37 4.29 -23.91 -5.33
CA GLY A 37 5.15 -24.99 -4.87
C GLY A 37 4.97 -26.24 -5.73
N LEU A 38 6.03 -26.61 -6.46
CA LEU A 38 6.32 -28.00 -6.75
C LEU A 38 7.38 -28.43 -5.74
N GLU A 39 6.97 -29.27 -4.80
CA GLU A 39 7.89 -30.01 -3.94
C GLU A 39 8.84 -30.81 -4.83
N GLN A 40 10.10 -30.39 -4.90
CA GLN A 40 11.19 -31.30 -5.18
C GLN A 40 12.17 -31.26 -4.03
N ASN A 41 12.15 -32.37 -3.31
CA ASN A 41 12.96 -32.69 -2.16
C ASN A 41 14.37 -33.04 -2.65
N THR A 42 15.30 -32.09 -2.58
CA THR A 42 16.75 -32.38 -2.64
C THR A 42 17.48 -31.43 -1.72
N ALA A 43 18.16 -31.98 -0.72
CA ALA A 43 19.02 -31.24 0.20
C ALA A 43 20.12 -30.50 -0.59
N VAL A 44 20.14 -29.18 -0.47
CA VAL A 44 21.20 -28.32 -0.99
C VAL A 44 21.72 -27.46 0.16
N ALA A 45 23.04 -27.35 0.21
CA ALA A 45 23.85 -26.76 1.27
C ALA A 45 23.31 -25.41 1.77
N THR A 46 23.32 -25.25 3.10
CA THR A 46 22.98 -24.05 3.85
C THR A 46 24.04 -22.96 3.66
N GLU A 47 23.95 -22.24 2.54
CA GLU A 47 24.44 -20.87 2.45
C GLU A 47 23.47 -19.94 3.22
N PRO A 48 23.94 -18.91 3.94
CA PRO A 48 23.06 -18.05 4.73
C PRO A 48 22.15 -17.24 3.77
N LEU A 49 20.88 -17.65 3.66
CA LEU A 49 19.84 -17.09 2.79
C LEU A 49 19.49 -15.60 3.03
N PHE A 50 20.20 -14.91 3.93
CA PHE A 50 19.82 -13.57 4.39
C PHE A 50 21.04 -12.70 4.70
N THR A 51 21.56 -12.02 3.69
CA THR A 51 22.32 -10.78 3.91
C THR A 51 21.34 -9.61 3.88
N VAL A 52 21.04 -9.08 5.07
CA VAL A 52 20.21 -7.88 5.23
C VAL A 52 20.99 -6.69 4.65
N PRO A 53 20.36 -5.80 3.86
CA PRO A 53 20.98 -4.55 3.45
C PRO A 53 21.46 -3.76 4.66
N ASN A 54 22.70 -3.25 4.61
CA ASN A 54 23.27 -2.45 5.69
C ASN A 54 22.45 -1.17 5.87
N LEU A 55 21.66 -1.10 6.95
CA LEU A 55 20.81 0.05 7.30
C LEU A 55 21.63 1.17 7.97
N SER A 56 22.83 1.49 7.46
CA SER A 56 23.65 2.57 8.01
C SER A 56 23.14 3.92 7.53
N ALA A 57 22.79 4.80 8.50
CA ALA A 57 22.64 6.27 8.54
C ALA A 57 22.22 7.11 7.30
N ASN A 58 21.95 6.51 6.15
CA ASN A 58 21.56 7.09 4.87
C ASN A 58 20.77 6.03 4.12
N THR A 59 19.43 6.12 4.13
CA THR A 59 18.61 6.38 2.93
C THR A 59 17.16 5.91 3.15
N ASP A 60 16.92 4.64 3.43
CA ASP A 60 15.56 4.12 3.42
C ASP A 60 14.97 3.87 4.82
N GLU A 61 13.66 4.06 4.95
CA GLU A 61 12.89 3.69 6.14
C GLU A 61 11.83 2.67 5.76
N ILE A 62 11.65 1.64 6.59
CA ILE A 62 10.59 0.65 6.39
C ILE A 62 9.69 0.63 7.60
N PHE A 63 8.40 0.78 7.37
CA PHE A 63 7.36 0.71 8.39
C PHE A 63 6.29 -0.29 8.03
N LEU A 64 5.57 -0.76 9.04
CA LEU A 64 4.30 -1.45 8.90
C LEU A 64 3.25 -0.69 9.72
N ILE A 65 2.17 -0.29 9.07
CA ILE A 65 0.96 0.22 9.71
C ILE A 65 -0.11 -0.86 9.63
N SER A 66 -0.72 -1.20 10.75
CA SER A 66 -1.73 -2.26 10.84
C SER A 66 -3.06 -1.75 11.37
N THR A 67 -4.13 -2.07 10.65
CA THR A 67 -5.52 -1.93 11.10
C THR A 67 -6.11 -3.22 11.65
N ARG A 68 -5.32 -4.30 11.79
CA ARG A 68 -5.85 -5.61 12.22
C ARG A 68 -6.57 -5.56 13.56
N GLU A 69 -6.06 -4.80 14.53
CA GLU A 69 -6.71 -4.59 15.85
C GLU A 69 -7.91 -3.62 15.78
N VAL A 70 -7.91 -2.71 14.81
CA VAL A 70 -9.05 -1.80 14.55
C VAL A 70 -10.19 -2.57 13.86
N GLY A 71 -9.86 -3.65 13.15
CA GLY A 71 -10.79 -4.37 12.29
C GLY A 71 -11.19 -3.50 11.10
N THR A 72 -12.47 -3.50 10.76
CA THR A 72 -13.03 -2.68 9.67
C THR A 72 -13.86 -1.50 10.16
N SER A 73 -13.53 -0.97 11.34
CA SER A 73 -14.17 0.23 11.86
C SER A 73 -13.86 1.45 10.98
N VAL A 74 -14.88 2.26 10.73
CA VAL A 74 -14.80 3.53 9.99
C VAL A 74 -14.98 4.73 10.92
N ASP A 75 -14.51 4.58 12.16
CA ASP A 75 -14.47 5.62 13.18
C ASP A 75 -13.06 6.20 13.26
N SER A 76 -12.92 7.50 13.00
CA SER A 76 -11.65 8.21 13.02
C SER A 76 -10.97 8.17 14.38
N GLN A 77 -11.73 8.26 15.48
CA GLN A 77 -11.19 8.21 16.84
C GLN A 77 -10.65 6.80 17.12
N ARG A 78 -11.38 5.76 16.71
CA ARG A 78 -10.91 4.37 16.84
C ARG A 78 -9.66 4.10 16.02
N LEU A 79 -9.54 4.66 14.81
CA LEU A 79 -8.30 4.59 14.04
C LEU A 79 -7.15 5.32 14.73
N GLN A 80 -7.39 6.56 15.18
CA GLN A 80 -6.38 7.39 15.82
C GLN A 80 -5.75 6.72 17.05
N GLN A 81 -6.53 5.93 17.79
CA GLN A 81 -6.09 5.22 18.99
C GLN A 81 -5.60 3.79 18.71
N GLY A 82 -6.19 3.10 17.72
CA GLY A 82 -5.99 1.68 17.49
C GLY A 82 -4.97 1.33 16.40
N LEU A 83 -4.54 2.29 15.57
CA LEU A 83 -3.51 2.04 14.57
C LEU A 83 -2.20 1.62 15.21
N ARG A 84 -1.66 0.48 14.77
CA ARG A 84 -0.35 -0.01 15.20
C ARG A 84 0.69 0.31 14.16
N CYS A 85 1.81 0.89 14.58
CA CYS A 85 2.95 1.16 13.72
C CYS A 85 4.19 0.47 14.26
N HIS A 86 4.94 -0.16 13.36
CA HIS A 86 6.24 -0.75 13.65
C HIS A 86 7.25 -0.24 12.63
N ARG A 87 8.46 0.05 13.08
CA ARG A 87 9.61 0.40 12.24
C ARG A 87 10.54 -0.80 12.15
N PHE A 88 11.02 -1.11 10.96
CA PHE A 88 12.08 -2.09 10.77
C PHE A 88 13.42 -1.43 11.07
N VAL A 89 14.18 -2.00 12.01
CA VAL A 89 15.48 -1.48 12.44
C VAL A 89 16.52 -2.60 12.43
N GLY A 90 17.75 -2.25 12.02
CA GLY A 90 18.93 -3.11 12.15
C GLY A 90 19.78 -2.65 13.32
N ASN A 91 20.42 -3.57 14.05
CA ASN A 91 21.43 -3.24 15.04
C ASN A 91 22.85 -3.29 14.43
N SER A 92 23.84 -2.83 15.20
CA SER A 92 25.25 -2.82 14.81
C SER A 92 25.81 -4.21 14.52
N SER A 93 25.17 -5.26 15.02
CA SER A 93 25.52 -6.67 14.76
C SER A 93 24.83 -7.25 13.53
N GLY A 94 24.10 -6.44 12.75
CA GLY A 94 23.38 -6.86 11.55
C GLY A 94 22.06 -7.61 11.80
N GLN A 95 21.65 -7.77 13.07
CA GLN A 95 20.34 -8.34 13.38
C GLN A 95 19.24 -7.32 13.14
N THR A 96 18.11 -7.77 12.63
CA THR A 96 16.95 -6.92 12.36
C THR A 96 15.78 -7.23 13.27
N MET A 97 15.01 -6.21 13.62
CA MET A 97 13.80 -6.36 14.39
C MET A 97 12.74 -5.33 14.00
N TRP A 98 11.50 -5.63 14.35
CA TRP A 98 10.38 -4.69 14.25
C TRP A 98 10.16 -4.02 15.61
N GLN A 99 10.39 -2.72 15.67
CA GLN A 99 10.21 -1.92 16.87
C GLN A 99 8.90 -1.15 16.80
N LYS A 100 8.08 -1.22 17.86
CA LYS A 100 6.85 -0.42 17.96
C LYS A 100 7.19 1.07 17.94
N THR A 101 6.39 1.84 17.21
CA THR A 101 6.50 3.32 17.14
C THR A 101 5.11 3.95 17.02
N ASP A 102 5.03 5.27 17.15
CA ASP A 102 3.79 6.01 16.86
C ASP A 102 3.69 6.27 15.35
N TRP A 103 2.53 6.01 14.76
CA TRP A 103 2.29 6.28 13.33
C TRP A 103 2.37 7.79 13.03
N ARG A 104 2.12 8.67 14.01
CA ARG A 104 2.24 10.12 13.85
C ARG A 104 3.66 10.57 13.50
N ASN A 105 4.66 9.75 13.83
CA ASN A 105 6.05 10.00 13.44
C ASN A 105 6.25 9.97 11.91
N LEU A 106 5.29 9.43 11.15
CA LEU A 106 5.31 9.41 9.70
C LEU A 106 4.86 10.74 9.07
N LEU A 107 4.14 11.58 9.83
CA LEU A 107 3.60 12.86 9.34
C LEU A 107 4.67 13.93 9.18
N VAL A 108 5.82 13.73 9.83
CA VAL A 108 6.99 14.60 9.74
C VAL A 108 8.14 13.78 9.14
N ASP A 109 8.79 14.35 8.14
CA ASP A 109 9.97 13.76 7.53
C ASP A 109 11.13 14.73 7.62
N PRO A 110 12.22 14.39 8.35
CA PRO A 110 13.40 15.25 8.41
C PRO A 110 14.17 15.28 7.08
N ILE A 111 13.95 14.32 6.17
CA ILE A 111 14.60 14.28 4.87
C ILE A 111 13.71 14.99 3.85
N ALA A 112 14.13 16.18 3.45
CA ALA A 112 13.51 16.90 2.34
C ALA A 112 13.47 16.02 1.09
N ASP A 113 12.33 15.99 0.41
CA ASP A 113 12.08 15.25 -0.83
C ASP A 113 12.12 13.71 -0.77
N ARG A 114 12.20 13.09 0.41
CA ARG A 114 12.04 11.63 0.53
C ARG A 114 10.65 11.21 0.02
N THR A 115 10.65 10.23 -0.89
CA THR A 115 9.37 9.67 -1.39
C THR A 115 8.83 8.68 -0.38
N THR A 116 7.56 8.85 0.00
CA THR A 116 6.84 7.86 0.81
C THR A 116 6.06 6.93 -0.11
N VAL A 117 6.35 5.64 -0.03
CA VAL A 117 5.71 4.58 -0.82
C VAL A 117 4.87 3.72 0.12
N PHE A 118 3.56 3.71 -0.08
CA PHE A 118 2.67 2.76 0.57
C PHE A 118 2.53 1.50 -0.28
N TYR A 119 2.72 0.34 0.32
CA TYR A 119 2.37 -0.95 -0.27
C TYR A 119 1.17 -1.55 0.47
N VAL A 120 0.10 -1.81 -0.26
CA VAL A 120 -1.14 -2.41 0.25
C VAL A 120 -1.25 -3.83 -0.28
N HIS A 121 -1.15 -4.81 0.62
CA HIS A 121 -1.19 -6.22 0.24
C HIS A 121 -2.61 -6.70 -0.14
N GLY A 122 -2.67 -7.86 -0.80
CA GLY A 122 -3.91 -8.50 -1.25
C GLY A 122 -4.69 -9.26 -0.17
N ASN A 123 -5.57 -10.17 -0.60
CA ASN A 123 -6.32 -11.03 0.30
C ASN A 123 -5.44 -12.19 0.84
N ARG A 124 -5.90 -12.85 1.91
CA ARG A 124 -5.31 -14.08 2.48
C ARG A 124 -3.92 -13.90 3.10
N VAL A 125 -3.64 -12.72 3.66
CA VAL A 125 -2.38 -12.44 4.36
C VAL A 125 -2.59 -12.52 5.87
N ALA A 126 -2.00 -13.53 6.50
CA ALA A 126 -1.99 -13.71 7.95
C ALA A 126 -1.04 -12.69 8.65
N PRO A 127 -1.21 -12.43 9.95
CA PRO A 127 -0.24 -11.63 10.71
C PRO A 127 1.16 -12.23 10.62
N GLY A 128 2.19 -11.39 10.46
CA GLY A 128 3.59 -11.81 10.31
C GLY A 128 3.98 -12.07 8.86
N LYS A 129 3.09 -12.68 8.06
CA LYS A 129 3.32 -12.85 6.61
C LYS A 129 3.34 -11.52 5.86
N ASP A 130 2.54 -10.56 6.31
CA ASP A 130 2.55 -9.18 5.81
C ASP A 130 3.92 -8.50 5.92
N LEU A 131 4.67 -8.76 6.99
CA LEU A 131 6.03 -8.25 7.18
C LEU A 131 6.98 -8.85 6.14
N LEU A 132 6.96 -10.18 5.98
CA LEU A 132 7.85 -10.91 5.06
C LEU A 132 7.58 -10.52 3.61
N ASP A 133 6.32 -10.59 3.18
CA ASP A 133 5.91 -10.27 1.81
C ASP A 133 6.18 -8.79 1.49
N GLY A 134 5.93 -7.90 2.45
CA GLY A 134 6.21 -6.47 2.28
C GLY A 134 7.70 -6.16 2.15
N LEU A 135 8.56 -6.84 2.91
CA LEU A 135 10.02 -6.72 2.78
C LEU A 135 10.51 -7.25 1.43
N GLU A 136 9.92 -8.31 0.91
CA GLU A 136 10.24 -8.84 -0.42
C GLU A 136 9.87 -7.84 -1.52
N VAL A 137 8.68 -7.23 -1.44
CA VAL A 137 8.26 -6.17 -2.36
C VAL A 137 9.21 -4.97 -2.28
N TYR A 138 9.59 -4.55 -1.09
CA TYR A 138 10.58 -3.48 -0.91
C TYR A 138 11.93 -3.81 -1.57
N ARG A 139 12.46 -5.03 -1.35
CA ARG A 139 13.71 -5.47 -1.97
C ARG A 139 13.60 -5.45 -3.49
N SER A 140 12.50 -5.96 -4.05
CA SER A 140 12.26 -5.94 -5.49
C SER A 140 12.19 -4.50 -6.03
N LEU A 141 11.52 -3.59 -5.31
CA LEU A 141 11.47 -2.17 -5.66
C LEU A 141 12.86 -1.53 -5.67
N LYS A 142 13.74 -1.88 -4.72
CA LYS A 142 15.11 -1.36 -4.67
C LYS A 142 16.03 -1.96 -5.72
N LEU A 143 15.91 -3.26 -5.99
CA LEU A 143 16.74 -3.96 -6.97
C LEU A 143 16.42 -3.54 -8.41
N HIS A 144 15.13 -3.34 -8.72
CA HIS A 144 14.68 -3.09 -10.10
C HIS A 144 14.23 -1.64 -10.35
N GLY A 145 14.02 -0.87 -9.28
CA GLY A 145 13.59 0.51 -9.39
C GLY A 145 14.77 1.44 -9.71
N LYS A 146 14.53 2.43 -10.58
CA LYS A 146 15.44 3.57 -10.77
C LYS A 146 15.30 4.60 -9.64
N THR A 147 15.15 4.15 -8.39
CA THR A 147 14.99 5.05 -7.24
C THR A 147 16.37 5.56 -6.83
N ASN A 148 16.76 6.73 -7.34
CA ASN A 148 18.06 7.34 -7.07
C ASN A 148 18.16 8.00 -5.68
N GLY A 149 17.18 7.81 -4.81
CA GLY A 149 17.10 8.52 -3.53
C GLY A 149 16.45 7.72 -2.41
N PRO A 150 16.50 8.26 -1.18
CA PRO A 150 15.90 7.67 0.00
C PRO A 150 14.39 7.48 -0.15
N VAL A 151 13.88 6.34 0.30
CA VAL A 151 12.47 5.94 0.26
C VAL A 151 11.99 5.59 1.67
N ARG A 152 10.83 6.12 2.05
CA ARG A 152 10.06 5.62 3.18
C ARG A 152 9.03 4.62 2.68
N PHE A 153 9.28 3.34 2.83
CA PHE A 153 8.39 2.26 2.43
C PHE A 153 7.47 1.85 3.59
N ILE A 154 6.16 1.89 3.37
CA ILE A 154 5.15 1.63 4.39
C ILE A 154 4.26 0.49 3.94
N ILE A 155 4.32 -0.63 4.66
CA ILE A 155 3.44 -1.77 4.46
C ILE A 155 2.11 -1.46 5.17
N TRP A 156 1.01 -1.42 4.42
CA TRP A 156 -0.33 -1.33 4.97
C TRP A 156 -0.91 -2.73 5.19
N SER A 157 -1.09 -3.07 6.46
CA SER A 157 -1.60 -4.35 6.92
C SER A 157 -3.06 -4.24 7.34
N TRP A 158 -3.90 -5.08 6.73
CA TRP A 158 -5.35 -5.08 6.98
C TRP A 158 -5.85 -6.51 7.29
N PRO A 159 -7.02 -6.69 7.94
CA PRO A 159 -7.50 -7.98 8.42
C PRO A 159 -7.96 -8.91 7.28
N SER A 160 -6.98 -9.43 6.53
CA SER A 160 -7.15 -10.27 5.35
C SER A 160 -6.86 -11.75 5.59
N THR A 161 -6.67 -12.17 6.84
CA THR A 161 -6.41 -13.58 7.20
C THR A 161 -7.46 -14.49 6.55
N PRO A 162 -7.05 -15.59 5.90
CA PRO A 162 -7.97 -16.48 5.21
C PRO A 162 -8.94 -17.13 6.20
N ILE A 163 -10.21 -17.23 5.81
CA ILE A 163 -11.21 -18.03 6.53
C ILE A 163 -11.56 -19.32 5.77
N PRO A 164 -12.15 -20.33 6.44
CA PRO A 164 -12.66 -21.52 5.76
C PRO A 164 -13.69 -21.16 4.69
N ARG A 165 -13.78 -22.01 3.65
CA ARG A 165 -14.63 -21.85 2.46
C ARG A 165 -14.13 -20.72 1.53
N PRO A 166 -13.24 -21.02 0.57
CA PRO A 166 -12.54 -20.01 -0.25
C PRO A 166 -13.46 -19.02 -0.96
N PHE A 167 -14.57 -19.46 -1.57
CA PHE A 167 -15.51 -18.54 -2.22
C PHE A 167 -16.16 -17.55 -1.24
N LYS A 168 -16.48 -18.01 -0.02
CA LYS A 168 -17.02 -17.14 1.03
C LYS A 168 -15.96 -16.16 1.51
N ASP A 169 -14.71 -16.62 1.68
CA ASP A 169 -13.55 -15.79 2.01
C ASP A 169 -13.37 -14.67 0.98
N PHE A 170 -13.28 -15.00 -0.31
CA PHE A 170 -13.08 -14.00 -1.36
C PHE A 170 -14.20 -12.97 -1.42
N ARG A 171 -15.46 -13.40 -1.34
CA ARG A 171 -16.62 -12.49 -1.37
C ARG A 171 -16.67 -11.58 -0.15
N LEU A 172 -16.46 -12.14 1.05
CA LEU A 172 -16.41 -11.36 2.27
C LEU A 172 -15.27 -10.34 2.22
N LYS A 173 -14.06 -10.77 1.85
CA LYS A 173 -12.89 -9.90 1.83
C LYS A 173 -13.01 -8.82 0.76
N ALA A 174 -13.73 -9.08 -0.33
CA ALA A 174 -14.08 -8.08 -1.32
C ALA A 174 -14.94 -6.96 -0.72
N THR A 175 -15.98 -7.28 0.06
CA THR A 175 -16.82 -6.26 0.70
C THR A 175 -16.07 -5.48 1.78
N LEU A 176 -15.16 -6.14 2.50
CA LEU A 176 -14.32 -5.49 3.51
C LEU A 176 -13.30 -4.50 2.92
N THR A 177 -13.06 -4.52 1.60
CA THR A 177 -12.18 -3.51 0.98
C THR A 177 -12.74 -2.09 1.07
N HIS A 178 -14.07 -1.88 1.18
CA HIS A 178 -14.65 -0.54 1.30
C HIS A 178 -14.30 0.15 2.63
N PRO A 179 -14.59 -0.44 3.81
CA PRO A 179 -14.17 0.17 5.07
C PRO A 179 -12.64 0.29 5.17
N VAL A 180 -11.87 -0.66 4.62
CA VAL A 180 -10.40 -0.54 4.62
C VAL A 180 -9.90 0.58 3.70
N ALA A 181 -10.53 0.79 2.55
CA ALA A 181 -10.27 1.94 1.68
C ALA A 181 -10.52 3.27 2.41
N TRP A 182 -11.62 3.34 3.18
CA TRP A 182 -11.91 4.50 4.03
C TRP A 182 -10.85 4.71 5.10
N GLN A 183 -10.41 3.66 5.79
CA GLN A 183 -9.33 3.75 6.79
C GLN A 183 -8.02 4.23 6.17
N PHE A 184 -7.70 3.74 4.97
CA PHE A 184 -6.50 4.11 4.25
C PHE A 184 -6.56 5.58 3.80
N ALA A 185 -7.68 6.01 3.22
CA ALA A 185 -7.89 7.41 2.86
C ALA A 185 -7.86 8.34 4.08
N TRP A 186 -8.45 7.93 5.21
CA TRP A 186 -8.35 8.67 6.46
C TRP A 186 -6.90 8.89 6.88
N LEU A 187 -6.04 7.86 6.79
CA LEU A 187 -4.62 8.00 7.09
C LEU A 187 -3.93 8.95 6.09
N LEU A 188 -4.23 8.82 4.79
CA LEU A 188 -3.64 9.68 3.76
C LEU A 188 -3.98 11.17 3.96
N GLN A 189 -5.18 11.50 4.48
CA GLN A 189 -5.53 12.88 4.85
C GLN A 189 -4.71 13.45 6.00
N GLN A 190 -4.07 12.60 6.81
CA GLN A 190 -3.25 13.09 7.93
C GLN A 190 -1.89 13.61 7.46
N PHE A 191 -1.45 13.23 6.25
CA PHE A 191 -0.20 13.70 5.68
C PHE A 191 -0.31 15.16 5.20
N PRO A 192 0.74 15.97 5.35
CA PRO A 192 0.77 17.31 4.78
C PRO A 192 0.48 17.31 3.27
N ALA A 193 -0.27 18.30 2.78
CA ALA A 193 -0.71 18.41 1.39
C ALA A 193 0.41 18.31 0.33
N LYS A 194 1.65 18.67 0.67
CA LYS A 194 2.80 18.64 -0.25
C LYS A 194 3.63 17.36 -0.17
N THR A 195 3.22 16.37 0.62
CA THR A 195 3.95 15.11 0.73
C THR A 195 3.83 14.31 -0.58
N LYS A 196 4.98 13.87 -1.11
CA LYS A 196 5.04 12.99 -2.29
C LYS A 196 4.66 11.56 -1.88
N LEU A 197 3.41 11.19 -2.17
CA LEU A 197 2.85 9.88 -1.82
C LEU A 197 2.73 8.99 -3.06
N SER A 198 3.46 7.88 -3.05
CA SER A 198 3.33 6.81 -4.05
C SER A 198 2.57 5.63 -3.43
N LEU A 199 1.60 5.07 -4.13
CA LEU A 199 0.71 4.02 -3.65
C LEU A 199 0.85 2.80 -4.55
N VAL A 200 1.11 1.64 -3.96
CA VAL A 200 1.20 0.35 -4.66
C VAL A 200 0.13 -0.56 -4.09
N GLY A 201 -0.83 -0.94 -4.91
CA GLY A 201 -1.89 -1.87 -4.52
C GLY A 201 -1.77 -3.19 -5.24
N TYR A 202 -1.67 -4.30 -4.50
CA TYR A 202 -1.68 -5.64 -5.07
C TYR A 202 -3.02 -6.33 -4.86
N SER A 203 -3.65 -6.86 -5.91
CA SER A 203 -4.92 -7.60 -5.83
C SER A 203 -6.02 -6.81 -5.10
N TYR A 204 -6.54 -7.27 -3.95
CA TYR A 204 -7.50 -6.52 -3.13
C TYR A 204 -6.91 -5.25 -2.51
N GLY A 205 -5.59 -5.21 -2.33
CA GLY A 205 -4.89 -3.99 -1.94
C GLY A 205 -5.01 -2.89 -2.99
N ALA A 206 -5.16 -3.28 -4.25
CA ALA A 206 -5.54 -2.34 -5.28
C ALA A 206 -6.91 -1.72 -4.92
N ARG A 207 -7.96 -2.52 -4.60
CA ARG A 207 -9.33 -2.00 -4.37
C ARG A 207 -9.32 -0.95 -3.25
N ILE A 208 -8.48 -1.20 -2.26
CA ILE A 208 -8.23 -0.30 -1.13
C ILE A 208 -7.59 1.01 -1.62
N VAL A 209 -6.54 0.95 -2.43
CA VAL A 209 -5.88 2.15 -3.00
C VAL A 209 -6.82 2.96 -3.87
N SER A 210 -7.48 2.36 -4.86
CA SER A 210 -8.38 3.08 -5.76
C SER A 210 -9.62 3.60 -5.05
N GLY A 211 -10.20 2.80 -4.14
CA GLY A 211 -11.32 3.23 -3.31
C GLY A 211 -10.94 4.38 -2.38
N ALA A 212 -9.72 4.40 -1.85
CA ALA A 212 -9.24 5.49 -1.00
C ALA A 212 -9.12 6.80 -1.80
N LEU A 213 -8.50 6.75 -2.98
CA LEU A 213 -8.39 7.90 -3.88
C LEU A 213 -9.76 8.41 -4.30
N HIS A 214 -10.69 7.51 -4.65
CA HIS A 214 -12.08 7.85 -4.97
C HIS A 214 -12.76 8.61 -3.81
N LEU A 215 -12.59 8.16 -2.56
CA LEU A 215 -13.12 8.84 -1.38
C LEU A 215 -12.48 10.21 -1.16
N LEU A 216 -11.16 10.33 -1.34
CA LEU A 216 -10.42 11.60 -1.19
C LEU A 216 -10.92 12.65 -2.19
N GLN A 217 -11.29 12.23 -3.41
CA GLN A 217 -11.88 13.07 -4.45
C GLN A 217 -13.39 13.36 -4.24
N GLY A 218 -13.94 13.02 -3.08
CA GLY A 218 -15.35 13.27 -2.73
C GLY A 218 -16.33 12.24 -3.30
N GLY A 219 -15.83 11.09 -3.75
CA GLY A 219 -16.63 9.93 -4.10
C GLY A 219 -17.24 9.22 -2.88
N GLN A 220 -17.88 8.07 -3.13
CA GLN A 220 -18.61 7.31 -2.12
C GLN A 220 -18.48 5.80 -2.35
N LEU A 221 -18.19 5.05 -1.29
CA LEU A 221 -18.17 3.59 -1.31
C LEU A 221 -19.30 3.02 -0.47
N GLY A 222 -20.41 2.64 -1.11
CA GLY A 222 -21.62 2.22 -0.40
C GLY A 222 -22.18 3.40 0.41
N LYS A 223 -22.14 3.33 1.75
CA LYS A 223 -22.54 4.46 2.64
C LYS A 223 -21.34 5.29 3.12
N LEU A 224 -20.13 4.91 2.75
CA LEU A 224 -18.91 5.56 3.23
C LEU A 224 -18.57 6.76 2.36
N LYS A 225 -18.40 7.92 3.00
CA LYS A 225 -17.89 9.15 2.40
C LYS A 225 -16.79 9.71 3.28
N MET A 226 -15.99 10.60 2.70
CA MET A 226 -15.03 11.38 3.46
C MET A 226 -15.34 12.86 3.37
N ASN A 227 -15.07 13.54 4.48
CA ASN A 227 -15.07 14.99 4.49
C ASN A 227 -13.75 15.44 3.86
N THR A 228 -13.79 15.83 2.60
CA THR A 228 -12.63 16.42 1.93
C THR A 228 -12.55 17.89 2.31
N PRO A 229 -11.44 18.39 2.88
CA PRO A 229 -11.24 19.81 3.13
C PRO A 229 -11.40 20.58 1.81
N SER A 230 -12.28 21.58 1.77
CA SER A 230 -12.63 22.28 0.52
C SER A 230 -11.56 23.26 0.03
N ASN A 231 -10.58 23.60 0.88
CA ASN A 231 -9.69 24.75 0.70
C ASN A 231 -8.19 24.40 0.69
N GLU A 232 -7.83 23.12 0.72
CA GLU A 232 -6.45 22.68 0.64
C GLU A 232 -6.16 22.08 -0.74
N GLU A 233 -5.03 22.45 -1.32
CA GLU A 233 -4.52 21.79 -2.53
C GLU A 233 -4.36 20.29 -2.22
N PRO A 234 -4.97 19.40 -3.01
CA PRO A 234 -4.93 17.97 -2.72
C PRO A 234 -3.51 17.42 -2.87
N SER A 235 -3.14 16.48 -2.01
CA SER A 235 -1.90 15.73 -2.16
C SER A 235 -1.82 15.08 -3.53
N GLN A 236 -0.65 15.18 -4.17
CA GLN A 236 -0.43 14.52 -5.45
C GLN A 236 -0.07 13.05 -5.21
N TYR A 237 -0.96 12.16 -5.64
CA TYR A 237 -0.76 10.72 -5.54
C TYR A 237 -0.25 10.14 -6.86
N ARG A 238 0.70 9.22 -6.77
CA ARG A 238 1.09 8.33 -7.88
C ARG A 238 0.71 6.90 -7.51
N ALA A 239 -0.14 6.25 -8.30
CA ALA A 239 -0.60 4.90 -7.99
C ALA A 239 -0.12 3.87 -9.03
N ALA A 240 0.33 2.72 -8.55
CA ALA A 240 0.56 1.51 -9.34
C ALA A 240 -0.35 0.40 -8.83
N LEU A 241 -1.18 -0.16 -9.70
CA LEU A 241 -2.14 -1.21 -9.38
C LEU A 241 -1.69 -2.51 -10.06
N ILE A 242 -1.38 -3.53 -9.27
CA ILE A 242 -0.79 -4.79 -9.75
C ILE A 242 -1.78 -5.92 -9.50
N ALA A 243 -2.04 -6.73 -10.54
CA ALA A 243 -3.04 -7.80 -10.50
C ALA A 243 -4.38 -7.30 -9.93
N ALA A 244 -4.81 -6.11 -10.36
CA ALA A 244 -5.94 -5.39 -9.78
C ALA A 244 -7.21 -6.23 -9.86
N ALA A 245 -7.76 -6.58 -8.70
CA ALA A 245 -8.88 -7.50 -8.62
C ALA A 245 -10.23 -6.78 -8.85
N TYR A 246 -10.38 -5.98 -9.90
CA TYR A 246 -11.61 -5.22 -10.19
C TYR A 246 -12.23 -5.68 -11.49
N ASP A 247 -13.43 -5.20 -11.75
CA ASP A 247 -13.98 -5.15 -13.09
C ASP A 247 -13.22 -4.13 -13.95
N GLU A 248 -13.18 -4.36 -15.26
CA GLU A 248 -12.44 -3.54 -16.24
C GLU A 248 -12.84 -2.07 -16.23
N SER A 249 -14.13 -1.79 -15.97
CA SER A 249 -14.71 -0.46 -16.09
C SER A 249 -14.54 0.40 -14.83
N TRP A 250 -14.13 -0.19 -13.70
CA TRP A 250 -14.25 0.48 -12.39
C TRP A 250 -13.47 1.78 -12.26
N ILE A 251 -12.35 1.92 -12.97
CA ILE A 251 -11.48 3.11 -12.89
C ILE A 251 -11.80 4.18 -13.94
N GLU A 252 -12.67 3.87 -14.90
CA GLU A 252 -13.04 4.82 -15.94
C GLU A 252 -13.88 5.97 -15.36
N PRO A 253 -13.79 7.19 -15.92
CA PRO A 253 -14.52 8.34 -15.40
C PRO A 253 -16.03 8.08 -15.26
N GLY A 254 -16.57 8.35 -14.07
CA GLY A 254 -17.99 8.16 -13.76
C GLY A 254 -18.39 6.73 -13.31
N ASN A 255 -17.48 5.75 -13.40
CA ASN A 255 -17.72 4.41 -12.87
C ASN A 255 -17.34 4.29 -11.39
N TYR A 256 -17.31 3.06 -10.89
CA TYR A 256 -17.28 2.73 -9.46
C TYR A 256 -16.21 3.45 -8.63
N TYR A 257 -15.00 3.62 -9.18
CA TYR A 257 -13.87 4.35 -8.57
C TYR A 257 -13.43 5.58 -9.39
N GLY A 258 -14.14 5.94 -10.46
CA GLY A 258 -13.72 6.97 -11.43
C GLY A 258 -14.08 8.42 -11.07
N ARG A 259 -13.80 8.83 -9.83
CA ARG A 259 -13.92 10.23 -9.37
C ARG A 259 -12.55 10.89 -9.27
#